data_AF-G0RP66-F1
#
_entry.id   AF-G0RP66-F1
#
_cell.length_a   1.000
_cell.length_b   1.000
_cell.length_c   1.000
_cell.angle_alpha   90.00
_cell.angle_beta   90.00
_cell.angle_gamma   90.00
#
_symmetry.space_group_name_H-M   'P 1'
#
loop_
_entity.id
_entity.type
_entity.pdbx_description
1 polymer ?
#
loop_
_entity_poly.entity_id
_entity_poly.type
_entity_poly.pdbx_seq_one_letter_code
_entity_poly.pdbx_strand_id
1 'polypeptide(L)'
;MKATLVLGSLIVGAVSAYKATTTRYYDGQEGACGCGSSSGAFPWQLGIGNGVYTAAGSQALFDTAGASWCGAGCGKCYQLTSTGQAPCSSCGTGGAAGQSIIVMVTNLCPNNGNAQWCPVVGGTNQYGYSYHFDIMAQNEIFGDNVVVDFEPIACPGQAASDWGTCLCVGQQETDPTPVLGNDTGSTPPGSSPPATSSSPPSGGGQQTLYGQCGGAGWTGPTTCQAPGTCKVQNQWYSQCLP
;
A
#
# COMPACT_ATOMS: atom_id res chain seq x y z
N MET A 1 -50.47 28.13 17.98
CA MET A 1 -49.72 26.87 18.13
C MET A 1 -48.49 26.99 17.24
N LYS A 2 -47.31 27.26 17.82
CA LYS A 2 -46.04 27.38 17.07
C LYS A 2 -45.33 26.03 17.17
N ALA A 3 -45.18 25.33 16.05
CA ALA A 3 -44.39 24.11 15.98
C ALA A 3 -42.93 24.50 15.68
N THR A 4 -42.06 24.32 16.66
CA THR A 4 -40.61 24.47 16.52
C THR A 4 -40.05 23.17 15.94
N LEU A 5 -39.54 23.23 14.71
CA LEU A 5 -38.84 22.14 14.06
C LEU A 5 -37.40 22.10 14.60
N VAL A 6 -37.06 21.10 15.41
CA VAL A 6 -35.68 20.84 15.82
C VAL A 6 -35.03 20.01 14.73
N LEU A 7 -34.11 20.60 13.96
CA LEU A 7 -33.22 19.86 13.07
C LEU A 7 -32.26 19.05 13.96
N GLY A 8 -32.47 17.74 14.03
CA GLY A 8 -31.49 16.81 14.60
C GLY A 8 -30.29 16.70 13.65
N SER A 9 -29.12 17.14 14.11
CA SER A 9 -27.85 16.84 13.44
C SER A 9 -27.66 15.33 13.38
N LEU A 10 -27.59 14.78 12.16
CA LEU A 10 -27.13 13.42 11.93
C LEU A 10 -25.65 13.36 12.35
N ILE A 11 -25.39 12.74 13.49
CA ILE A 11 -24.04 12.31 13.86
C ILE A 11 -23.72 11.16 12.90
N VAL A 12 -22.92 11.46 11.87
CA VAL A 12 -22.28 10.41 11.06
C VAL A 12 -21.43 9.61 12.02
N GLY A 13 -21.78 8.34 12.24
CA GLY A 13 -21.04 7.47 13.15
C GLY A 13 -19.57 7.44 12.75
N ALA A 14 -18.69 7.72 13.70
CA ALA A 14 -17.26 7.54 13.52
C ALA A 14 -17.02 6.06 13.19
N VAL A 15 -16.70 5.77 11.93
CA VAL A 15 -15.98 4.55 11.57
C VAL A 15 -14.80 4.46 12.53
N SER A 16 -14.63 3.31 13.19
CA SER A 16 -13.59 3.14 14.20
C SER A 16 -12.23 3.26 13.52
N ALA A 17 -11.64 4.45 13.55
CA ALA A 17 -10.33 4.70 12.99
C ALA A 17 -9.31 3.83 13.75
N TYR A 18 -8.48 3.11 13.00
CA TYR A 18 -7.38 2.36 13.58
C TYR A 18 -6.30 3.35 14.06
N LYS A 19 -5.48 2.95 15.03
CA LYS A 19 -4.35 3.77 15.49
C LYS A 19 -3.02 3.18 15.04
N ALA A 20 -2.10 4.06 14.67
CA ALA A 20 -0.72 3.69 14.33
C ALA A 20 0.26 4.68 14.95
N THR A 21 1.48 4.21 15.22
CA THR A 21 2.62 5.12 15.41
C THR A 21 3.21 5.49 14.06
N THR A 22 3.89 6.62 13.99
CA THR A 22 4.69 6.98 12.82
C THR A 22 6.14 7.24 13.23
N THR A 23 7.06 7.03 12.30
CA THR A 23 8.41 7.61 12.32
C THR A 23 8.70 8.23 10.96
N ARG A 24 9.91 8.75 10.79
CA ARG A 24 10.45 9.22 9.53
C ARG A 24 11.68 8.42 9.17
N TYR A 25 11.80 8.02 7.91
CA TYR A 25 13.02 7.47 7.36
C TYR A 25 13.37 8.10 6.01
N TYR A 26 14.62 7.92 5.61
CA TYR A 26 15.09 8.21 4.26
C TYR A 26 16.31 7.35 3.95
N ASP A 27 16.17 6.42 3.00
CA ASP A 27 17.24 5.53 2.55
C ASP A 27 17.58 5.70 1.05
N GLY A 28 16.73 6.38 0.28
CA GLY A 28 16.86 6.57 -1.16
C GLY A 28 16.71 5.28 -1.98
N GLN A 29 16.19 4.21 -1.39
CA GLN A 29 16.10 2.89 -2.03
C GLN A 29 14.79 2.70 -2.80
N GLU A 30 14.79 1.76 -3.74
CA GLU A 30 13.62 1.39 -4.55
C GLU A 30 12.38 1.01 -3.70
N GLY A 31 12.61 0.36 -2.55
CA GLY A 31 11.57 -0.11 -1.65
C GLY A 31 10.92 -1.42 -2.11
N ALA A 32 10.28 -2.10 -1.15
CA ALA A 32 9.73 -3.44 -1.31
C ALA A 32 8.51 -3.54 -2.27
N CYS A 33 8.00 -2.41 -2.75
CA CYS A 33 6.96 -2.35 -3.78
C CYS A 33 7.51 -2.05 -5.18
N GLY A 34 8.83 -2.04 -5.35
CA GLY A 34 9.47 -1.88 -6.66
C GLY A 34 9.26 -0.51 -7.28
N CYS A 35 9.22 0.55 -6.47
CA CYS A 35 8.97 1.92 -6.93
C CYS A 35 10.27 2.67 -7.24
N GLY A 36 11.16 2.05 -8.00
CA GLY A 36 12.48 2.59 -8.29
C GLY A 36 13.23 1.77 -9.32
N SER A 37 14.56 1.86 -9.25
CA SER A 37 15.47 1.13 -10.12
C SER A 37 16.73 0.75 -9.34
N SER A 38 17.67 0.07 -10.01
CA SER A 38 19.03 -0.15 -9.49
C SER A 38 19.77 1.14 -9.11
N SER A 39 19.30 2.30 -9.58
CA SER A 39 19.85 3.62 -9.26
C SER A 39 19.17 4.30 -8.06
N GLY A 40 18.19 3.66 -7.41
CA GLY A 40 17.47 4.16 -6.25
C GLY A 40 15.98 4.39 -6.48
N ALA A 41 15.34 5.04 -5.50
CA ALA A 41 13.93 5.40 -5.53
C ALA A 41 13.56 6.26 -6.75
N PHE A 42 12.34 6.11 -7.26
CA PHE A 42 11.80 7.13 -8.18
C PHE A 42 11.69 8.49 -7.47
N PRO A 43 11.92 9.61 -8.19
CA PRO A 43 11.94 10.94 -7.56
C PRO A 43 10.67 11.32 -6.79
N TRP A 44 9.51 10.87 -7.25
CA TRP A 44 8.22 11.16 -6.64
C TRP A 44 8.05 10.52 -5.25
N GLN A 45 8.85 9.51 -4.89
CA GLN A 45 8.75 8.88 -3.57
C GLN A 45 9.01 9.86 -2.41
N LEU A 46 9.77 10.94 -2.65
CA LEU A 46 10.03 11.99 -1.65
C LEU A 46 8.92 13.04 -1.51
N GLY A 47 7.83 12.88 -2.26
CA GLY A 47 6.71 13.79 -2.27
C GLY A 47 5.96 13.69 -3.57
N ILE A 48 4.84 12.98 -3.54
CA ILE A 48 3.93 12.80 -4.68
C ILE A 48 3.24 14.14 -4.98
N GLY A 49 2.91 14.90 -3.94
CA GLY A 49 2.27 16.21 -4.02
C GLY A 49 2.08 16.84 -2.65
N ASN A 50 1.44 18.00 -2.60
CA ASN A 50 1.19 18.69 -1.33
C ASN A 50 0.30 17.84 -0.41
N GLY A 51 0.85 17.41 0.73
CA GLY A 51 0.14 16.57 1.70
C GLY A 51 0.04 15.08 1.34
N VAL A 52 0.71 14.62 0.27
CA VAL A 52 0.71 13.21 -0.17
C VAL A 52 2.14 12.68 -0.22
N TYR A 53 2.39 11.63 0.54
CA TYR A 53 3.72 11.05 0.76
C TYR A 53 3.73 9.54 0.50
N THR A 54 4.92 8.95 0.54
CA THR A 54 5.08 7.50 0.59
C THR A 54 5.48 7.04 1.98
N ALA A 55 5.23 5.78 2.29
CA ALA A 55 5.61 5.18 3.56
C ALA A 55 6.04 3.72 3.41
N ALA A 56 6.92 3.29 4.30
CA ALA A 56 7.14 1.90 4.61
C ALA A 56 6.11 1.44 5.66
N GLY A 57 5.21 0.54 5.26
CA GLY A 57 4.22 -0.01 6.18
C GLY A 57 4.82 -1.13 7.03
N SER A 58 4.46 -1.20 8.31
CA SER A 58 4.71 -2.40 9.13
C SER A 58 4.15 -3.66 8.47
N GLN A 59 4.60 -4.85 8.87
CA GLN A 59 4.25 -6.10 8.19
C GLN A 59 2.75 -6.27 7.94
N ALA A 60 1.88 -5.94 8.91
CA ALA A 60 0.43 -6.06 8.72
C ALA A 60 -0.15 -5.10 7.65
N LEU A 61 0.46 -3.93 7.46
CA LEU A 61 0.07 -2.96 6.41
C LEU A 61 0.65 -3.33 5.05
N PHE A 62 1.82 -3.98 5.03
CA PHE A 62 2.50 -4.39 3.81
C PHE A 62 1.94 -5.71 3.27
N ASP A 63 1.87 -6.73 4.11
CA ASP A 63 1.37 -8.08 3.79
C ASP A 63 1.18 -8.93 5.06
N THR A 64 -0.05 -9.35 5.35
CA THR A 64 -0.38 -10.16 6.54
C THR A 64 0.02 -11.62 6.41
N ALA A 65 0.25 -12.11 5.19
CA ALA A 65 0.84 -13.43 4.94
C ALA A 65 2.37 -13.44 5.15
N GLY A 66 2.99 -12.27 5.36
CA GLY A 66 4.40 -12.14 5.68
C GLY A 66 5.32 -11.95 4.48
N ALA A 67 4.78 -11.59 3.31
CA ALA A 67 5.61 -11.27 2.15
C ALA A 67 6.56 -10.10 2.47
N SER A 68 7.75 -10.12 1.86
CA SER A 68 8.74 -9.05 1.97
C SER A 68 8.99 -8.28 0.68
N TRP A 69 8.27 -8.64 -0.38
CA TRP A 69 8.37 -8.04 -1.72
C TRP A 69 7.02 -8.15 -2.41
N CYS A 70 6.57 -7.07 -3.08
CA CYS A 70 5.24 -6.98 -3.71
C CYS A 70 4.09 -7.44 -2.80
N GLY A 71 4.13 -7.05 -1.52
CA GLY A 71 3.06 -7.34 -0.57
C GLY A 71 1.71 -6.79 -1.03
N ALA A 72 0.61 -7.40 -0.58
CA ALA A 72 -0.76 -7.01 -0.97
C ALA A 72 -1.10 -5.53 -0.66
N GLY A 73 -0.41 -4.94 0.32
CA GLY A 73 -0.56 -3.54 0.72
C GLY A 73 0.15 -2.55 -0.19
N CYS A 74 1.01 -3.01 -1.10
CA CYS A 74 1.72 -2.14 -2.03
C CYS A 74 0.75 -1.34 -2.92
N GLY A 75 0.95 -0.02 -2.95
CA GLY A 75 0.11 0.93 -3.69
C GLY A 75 -1.21 1.28 -3.00
N LYS A 76 -1.47 0.79 -1.78
CA LYS A 76 -2.63 1.21 -0.98
C LYS A 76 -2.36 2.55 -0.31
N CYS A 77 -3.38 3.39 -0.23
CA CYS A 77 -3.30 4.70 0.41
C CYS A 77 -4.12 4.78 1.69
N TYR A 78 -3.61 5.56 2.64
CA TYR A 78 -4.24 5.78 3.93
C TYR A 78 -4.24 7.27 4.24
N GLN A 79 -5.36 7.77 4.77
CA GLN A 79 -5.39 9.06 5.43
C GLN A 79 -4.87 8.88 6.86
N LEU A 80 -3.88 9.67 7.24
CA LEU A 80 -3.34 9.72 8.60
C LEU A 80 -3.75 11.04 9.23
N THR A 81 -4.44 11.00 10.37
CA THR A 81 -4.85 12.16 11.14
C THR A 81 -4.16 12.16 12.49
N SER A 82 -3.38 13.21 12.76
CA SER A 82 -2.66 13.39 14.01
C SER A 82 -3.60 13.44 15.21
N THR A 83 -3.31 12.61 16.23
CA THR A 83 -3.94 12.71 17.55
C THR A 83 -3.38 13.85 18.39
N GLY A 84 -2.29 14.47 17.93
CA GLY A 84 -1.52 15.48 18.64
C GLY A 84 -0.54 14.93 19.68
N GLN A 85 -0.44 13.61 19.84
CA GLN A 85 0.41 12.98 20.86
C GLN A 85 1.55 12.17 20.23
N ALA A 86 2.65 12.03 20.97
CA ALA A 86 3.66 11.01 20.72
C ALA A 86 3.29 9.69 21.45
N PRO A 87 3.87 8.54 21.07
CA PRO A 87 3.58 7.25 21.72
C PRO A 87 3.99 7.18 23.20
N CYS A 88 4.91 8.04 23.63
CA CYS A 88 5.44 8.11 24.99
C CYS A 88 6.09 9.47 25.24
N SER A 89 6.40 9.78 26.50
CA SER A 89 6.91 11.10 26.93
C SER A 89 8.31 11.45 26.43
N SER A 90 9.07 10.51 25.87
CA SER A 90 10.47 10.70 25.45
C SER A 90 10.79 10.14 24.08
N CYS A 91 9.79 9.73 23.30
CA CYS A 91 9.97 9.14 21.96
C CYS A 91 9.39 10.00 20.84
N GLY A 92 9.10 11.27 21.12
CA GLY A 92 8.64 12.24 20.14
C GLY A 92 7.98 13.42 20.83
N THR A 93 7.67 14.46 20.05
CA THR A 93 6.88 15.61 20.52
C THR A 93 5.42 15.57 20.07
N GLY A 94 5.06 14.63 19.18
CA GLY A 94 3.73 14.56 18.59
C GLY A 94 3.59 15.57 17.47
N GLY A 95 2.36 16.02 17.23
CA GLY A 95 2.05 16.96 16.14
C GLY A 95 0.86 17.85 16.47
N ALA A 96 0.36 18.61 15.51
CA ALA A 96 -0.88 19.36 15.70
C ALA A 96 -2.07 18.40 15.60
N ALA A 97 -2.94 18.35 16.62
CA ALA A 97 -4.12 17.50 16.60
C ALA A 97 -5.06 17.86 15.43
N GLY A 98 -5.56 16.84 14.72
CA GLY A 98 -6.43 16.99 13.54
C GLY A 98 -5.69 17.32 12.23
N GLN A 99 -4.39 17.64 12.28
CA GLN A 99 -3.59 17.78 11.06
C GLN A 99 -3.52 16.43 10.34
N SER A 100 -3.74 16.43 9.02
CA SER A 100 -3.83 15.20 8.25
C SER A 100 -2.91 15.22 7.03
N ILE A 101 -2.42 14.03 6.67
CA ILE A 101 -1.68 13.74 5.45
C ILE A 101 -2.23 12.47 4.81
N ILE A 102 -1.82 12.20 3.57
CA ILE A 102 -2.05 10.93 2.90
C ILE A 102 -0.71 10.24 2.69
N VAL A 103 -0.66 8.93 2.94
CA VAL A 103 0.49 8.10 2.63
C VAL A 103 0.11 6.98 1.67
N MET A 104 0.98 6.66 0.72
CA MET A 104 0.92 5.45 -0.10
C MET A 104 2.00 4.47 0.35
N VAL A 105 1.64 3.19 0.55
CA VAL A 105 2.61 2.16 0.93
C VAL A 105 3.45 1.78 -0.29
N THR A 106 4.75 2.08 -0.25
CA THR A 106 5.72 1.76 -1.32
C THR A 106 6.91 0.94 -0.82
N ASN A 107 6.98 0.69 0.48
CA ASN A 107 8.04 -0.11 1.09
C ASN A 107 7.53 -0.90 2.31
N LEU A 108 8.36 -1.81 2.81
CA LEU A 108 8.13 -2.56 4.03
C LEU A 108 9.01 -1.99 5.15
N CYS A 109 8.42 -1.74 6.32
CA CYS A 109 9.18 -1.65 7.55
C CYS A 109 9.24 -3.03 8.24
N PRO A 110 10.34 -3.77 8.11
CA PRO A 110 10.42 -5.12 8.64
C PRO A 110 10.58 -5.08 10.16
N ASN A 111 9.96 -6.05 10.86
CA ASN A 111 10.14 -6.18 12.32
C ASN A 111 11.60 -6.45 12.70
N ASN A 112 12.32 -7.25 11.91
CA ASN A 112 13.73 -7.52 12.17
C ASN A 112 14.55 -6.23 12.10
N GLY A 113 15.20 -5.86 13.20
CA GLY A 113 15.94 -4.60 13.35
C GLY A 113 15.08 -3.38 13.72
N ASN A 114 13.76 -3.41 13.48
CA ASN A 114 12.85 -2.29 13.76
C ASN A 114 11.72 -2.62 14.73
N ALA A 115 11.85 -3.70 15.53
CA ALA A 115 10.80 -4.20 16.41
C ALA A 115 10.31 -3.19 17.47
N GLN A 116 11.09 -2.14 17.76
CA GLN A 116 10.64 -1.01 18.56
C GLN A 116 9.38 -0.36 17.99
N TRP A 117 9.32 -0.22 16.66
CA TRP A 117 8.30 0.52 15.93
C TRP A 117 7.40 -0.37 15.07
N CYS A 118 8.00 -1.32 14.35
CA CYS A 118 7.35 -2.09 13.31
C CYS A 118 6.95 -3.47 13.83
N PRO A 119 5.66 -3.68 14.19
CA PRO A 119 5.20 -4.95 14.74
C PRO A 119 5.17 -6.06 13.70
N VAL A 120 5.20 -7.29 14.19
CA VAL A 120 4.77 -8.47 13.42
C VAL A 120 3.25 -8.48 13.26
N VAL A 121 2.74 -9.25 12.30
CA VAL A 121 1.30 -9.43 12.09
C VAL A 121 0.63 -9.95 13.36
N GLY A 122 -0.46 -9.30 13.79
CA GLY A 122 -1.20 -9.65 15.00
C GLY A 122 -0.52 -9.27 16.32
N GLY A 123 0.69 -8.70 16.28
CA GLY A 123 1.40 -8.21 17.45
C GLY A 123 1.20 -6.72 17.70
N THR A 124 1.98 -6.19 18.64
CA THR A 124 2.14 -4.76 18.88
C THR A 124 3.61 -4.39 18.94
N ASN A 125 3.92 -3.13 18.63
CA ASN A 125 5.24 -2.56 18.88
C ASN A 125 5.45 -2.29 20.38
N GLN A 126 6.60 -1.73 20.75
CA GLN A 126 6.94 -1.48 22.16
C GLN A 126 6.03 -0.44 22.84
N TYR A 127 5.25 0.31 22.06
CA TYR A 127 4.31 1.32 22.54
C TYR A 127 2.85 0.83 22.53
N GLY A 128 2.60 -0.44 22.19
CA GLY A 128 1.27 -1.04 22.23
C GLY A 128 0.42 -0.86 20.97
N TYR A 129 1.01 -0.44 19.84
CA TYR A 129 0.29 -0.25 18.58
C TYR A 129 0.53 -1.41 17.61
N SER A 130 -0.54 -1.89 16.98
CA SER A 130 -0.49 -2.99 16.00
C SER A 130 -0.07 -2.58 14.60
N TYR A 131 0.05 -1.27 14.35
CA TYR A 131 0.38 -0.71 13.05
C TYR A 131 1.41 0.39 13.19
N HIS A 132 2.23 0.52 12.16
CA HIS A 132 3.24 1.57 12.08
C HIS A 132 3.47 2.00 10.64
N PHE A 133 3.54 3.31 10.42
CA PHE A 133 3.94 3.91 9.15
C PHE A 133 5.28 4.62 9.34
N ASP A 134 6.33 4.11 8.68
CA ASP A 134 7.60 4.81 8.62
C ASP A 134 7.59 5.69 7.36
N ILE A 135 7.48 7.00 7.52
CA ILE A 135 7.14 7.90 6.41
C ILE A 135 8.42 8.33 5.70
N MET A 136 8.45 8.19 4.37
CA MET A 136 9.61 8.53 3.58
C MET A 136 9.69 10.06 3.42
N ALA A 137 10.60 10.69 4.15
CA ALA A 137 10.82 12.13 4.08
C ALA A 137 12.22 12.52 4.56
N GLN A 138 12.82 13.52 3.93
CA GLN A 138 14.11 14.06 4.38
C GLN A 138 13.97 14.92 5.63
N ASN A 139 12.84 15.60 5.78
CA ASN A 139 12.55 16.51 6.88
C ASN A 139 11.26 16.11 7.59
N GLU A 140 11.05 16.66 8.78
CA GLU A 140 9.76 16.53 9.47
C GLU A 140 8.62 17.10 8.61
N ILE A 141 7.49 16.41 8.58
CA ILE A 141 6.37 16.72 7.68
C ILE A 141 5.11 17.20 8.44
N PHE A 142 4.72 16.53 9.54
CA PHE A 142 3.51 16.88 10.30
C PHE A 142 3.65 16.62 11.81
N GLY A 143 4.88 16.67 12.32
CA GLY A 143 5.23 16.43 13.71
C GLY A 143 6.26 15.31 13.88
N ASP A 144 6.71 15.12 15.12
CA ASP A 144 7.76 14.18 15.52
C ASP A 144 7.16 12.94 16.19
N ASN A 145 7.26 11.81 15.48
CA ASN A 145 6.72 10.50 15.85
C ASN A 145 5.26 10.57 16.33
N VAL A 146 4.40 11.11 15.49
CA VAL A 146 3.00 11.35 15.80
C VAL A 146 2.23 10.02 15.90
N VAL A 147 1.39 9.87 16.91
CA VAL A 147 0.35 8.84 16.91
C VAL A 147 -0.80 9.34 16.04
N VAL A 148 -1.21 8.52 15.08
CA VAL A 148 -2.26 8.87 14.13
C VAL A 148 -3.46 7.94 14.26
N ASP A 149 -4.64 8.51 14.09
CA ASP A 149 -5.79 7.79 13.58
C ASP A 149 -5.61 7.58 12.08
N PHE A 150 -5.92 6.40 11.56
CA PHE A 150 -5.81 6.13 10.13
C PHE A 150 -6.99 5.36 9.57
N GLU A 151 -7.26 5.61 8.29
CA GLU A 151 -8.25 4.90 7.51
C GLU A 151 -7.76 4.66 6.08
N PRO A 152 -8.13 3.53 5.46
CA PRO A 152 -7.84 3.28 4.06
C PRO A 152 -8.66 4.23 3.18
N ILE A 153 -8.04 4.75 2.13
CA ILE A 153 -8.68 5.65 1.16
C ILE A 153 -8.33 5.24 -0.26
N ALA A 154 -9.12 5.72 -1.22
CA ALA A 154 -8.67 5.71 -2.62
C ALA A 154 -7.44 6.62 -2.77
N CYS A 155 -6.42 6.14 -3.47
CA CYS A 155 -5.24 6.95 -3.74
C CYS A 155 -5.59 8.20 -4.57
N PRO A 156 -5.09 9.39 -4.20
CA PRO A 156 -5.20 10.60 -5.03
C PRO A 156 -4.62 10.35 -6.44
N GLY A 157 -5.14 11.08 -7.44
CA GLY A 157 -4.84 10.80 -8.86
C GLY A 157 -3.35 10.72 -9.20
N GLN A 158 -2.50 11.59 -8.63
CA GLN A 158 -1.06 11.54 -8.85
C GLN A 158 -0.43 10.30 -8.21
N ALA A 159 -0.80 9.96 -6.96
CA ALA A 159 -0.31 8.76 -6.28
C ALA A 159 -0.69 7.49 -7.05
N ALA A 160 -1.92 7.41 -7.57
CA ALA A 160 -2.35 6.29 -8.39
C ALA A 160 -1.59 6.20 -9.73
N SER A 161 -1.26 7.35 -10.33
CA SER A 161 -0.47 7.40 -11.57
C SER A 161 0.98 6.98 -11.31
N ASP A 162 1.58 7.46 -10.23
CA ASP A 162 2.93 7.12 -9.79
C ASP A 162 3.05 5.64 -9.40
N TRP A 163 2.05 5.10 -8.71
CA TRP A 163 1.95 3.66 -8.44
C TRP A 163 2.04 2.85 -9.73
N GLY A 164 1.38 3.31 -10.80
CA GLY A 164 1.39 2.67 -12.12
C GLY A 164 2.78 2.50 -12.75
N THR A 165 3.82 3.17 -12.23
CA THR A 165 5.20 3.01 -12.68
C THR A 165 6.00 1.98 -11.89
N CYS A 166 5.49 1.46 -10.78
CA CYS A 166 6.20 0.51 -9.93
C CYS A 166 6.17 -0.91 -10.51
N LEU A 167 7.21 -1.70 -10.25
CA LEU A 167 7.32 -3.08 -10.74
C LEU A 167 6.21 -3.98 -10.21
N CYS A 168 5.78 -3.76 -8.97
CA CYS A 168 4.82 -4.63 -8.31
C CYS A 168 3.35 -4.42 -8.75
N VAL A 169 3.08 -3.52 -9.70
CA VAL A 169 1.73 -3.31 -10.24
C VAL A 169 1.20 -4.59 -10.87
N GLY A 170 0.09 -5.11 -10.32
CA GLY A 170 -0.53 -6.35 -10.78
C GLY A 170 0.23 -7.62 -10.39
N GLN A 171 1.28 -7.50 -9.57
CA GLN A 171 2.04 -8.63 -9.00
C GLN A 171 1.74 -8.81 -7.50
N GLN A 172 0.89 -7.97 -6.91
CA GLN A 172 0.60 -8.06 -5.49
C GLN A 172 -0.17 -9.34 -5.15
N GLU A 173 0.20 -9.96 -4.05
CA GLU A 173 -0.50 -11.13 -3.51
C GLU A 173 -1.96 -10.79 -3.17
N THR A 174 -2.85 -11.79 -3.26
CA THR A 174 -4.26 -11.66 -2.88
C THR A 174 -4.41 -11.90 -1.37
N ASP A 175 -3.93 -10.95 -0.56
CA ASP A 175 -4.08 -11.00 0.90
C ASP A 175 -5.04 -9.90 1.37
N PRO A 176 -6.02 -10.19 2.25
CA PRO A 176 -6.86 -9.20 2.90
C PRO A 176 -6.10 -8.35 3.94
N THR A 177 -4.92 -7.84 3.58
CA THR A 177 -4.29 -6.69 4.24
C THR A 177 -5.36 -5.73 4.72
N PRO A 178 -5.26 -5.21 5.95
CA PRO A 178 -6.40 -4.69 6.67
C PRO A 178 -7.09 -3.60 5.83
N VAL A 179 -8.15 -4.10 5.19
CA VAL A 179 -9.31 -3.41 4.66
C VAL A 179 -9.04 -2.51 3.45
N LEU A 180 -9.32 -3.04 2.27
CA LEU A 180 -10.43 -2.48 1.49
C LEU A 180 -11.48 -3.57 1.33
N GLY A 181 -12.56 -3.43 2.08
CA GLY A 181 -13.81 -4.10 1.75
C GLY A 181 -14.28 -3.60 0.38
N ASN A 182 -14.72 -4.55 -0.45
CA ASN A 182 -15.50 -4.35 -1.67
C ASN A 182 -14.83 -3.59 -2.83
N ASP A 183 -14.00 -4.33 -3.56
CA ASP A 183 -13.84 -4.15 -5.00
C ASP A 183 -15.21 -4.30 -5.69
N THR A 184 -15.88 -3.19 -5.96
CA THR A 184 -16.96 -3.12 -6.94
C THR A 184 -16.63 -1.97 -7.87
N GLY A 185 -16.35 -2.34 -9.12
CA GLY A 185 -15.75 -1.48 -10.11
C GLY A 185 -16.51 -0.19 -10.41
N SER A 186 -15.76 0.76 -10.98
CA SER A 186 -16.30 1.84 -11.79
C SER A 186 -15.23 2.27 -12.79
N THR A 187 -15.25 1.63 -13.95
CA THR A 187 -14.71 2.17 -15.20
C THR A 187 -15.46 3.46 -15.58
N PRO A 188 -14.77 4.56 -15.93
CA PRO A 188 -15.43 5.70 -16.57
C PRO A 188 -15.62 5.46 -18.09
N PRO A 189 -16.71 5.97 -18.71
CA PRO A 189 -16.97 5.77 -20.13
C PRO A 189 -16.22 6.77 -21.02
N GLY A 190 -15.49 6.22 -22.00
CA GLY A 190 -15.39 6.67 -23.40
C GLY A 190 -15.03 8.12 -23.75
N SER A 191 -13.90 8.29 -24.45
CA SER A 191 -13.83 8.96 -25.77
C SER A 191 -12.46 8.68 -26.44
N SER A 192 -12.47 7.93 -27.55
CA SER A 192 -11.30 7.60 -28.38
C SER A 192 -11.10 8.59 -29.54
N PRO A 193 -9.85 8.79 -30.00
CA PRO A 193 -9.48 8.80 -31.42
C PRO A 193 -8.51 7.63 -31.75
N PRO A 194 -8.23 7.34 -33.03
CA PRO A 194 -8.36 5.99 -33.60
C PRO A 194 -7.15 5.06 -33.40
N ALA A 195 -7.48 3.77 -33.39
CA ALA A 195 -6.60 2.63 -33.24
C ALA A 195 -5.59 2.45 -34.38
N THR A 196 -4.33 2.24 -34.02
CA THR A 196 -3.44 1.34 -34.75
C THR A 196 -3.42 0.00 -34.02
N SER A 197 -4.07 -0.96 -34.65
CA SER A 197 -4.22 -2.35 -34.24
C SER A 197 -2.90 -3.10 -34.24
N SER A 198 -2.52 -3.65 -33.09
CA SER A 198 -1.83 -4.94 -33.01
C SER A 198 -2.61 -5.84 -32.03
N SER A 199 -3.41 -6.72 -32.60
CA SER A 199 -4.10 -7.80 -31.89
C SER A 199 -3.10 -8.68 -31.11
N PRO A 200 -3.35 -9.03 -29.84
CA PRO A 200 -2.64 -10.15 -29.22
C PRO A 200 -3.08 -11.45 -29.92
N PRO A 201 -2.17 -12.38 -30.22
CA PRO A 201 -2.56 -13.65 -30.81
C PRO A 201 -3.36 -14.47 -29.79
N SER A 202 -4.47 -15.02 -30.27
CA SER A 202 -5.23 -16.07 -29.61
C SER A 202 -4.46 -17.39 -29.69
N GLY A 203 -4.15 -18.00 -28.54
CA GLY A 203 -3.44 -19.28 -28.38
C GLY A 203 -2.47 -19.20 -27.21
N GLY A 204 -2.54 -19.98 -26.14
CA GLY A 204 -3.04 -21.35 -26.00
C GLY A 204 -3.50 -21.65 -24.57
N GLY A 205 -4.10 -22.83 -24.40
CA GLY A 205 -4.76 -23.28 -23.17
C GLY A 205 -3.87 -23.35 -21.93
N GLN A 206 -4.44 -23.87 -20.84
CA GLN A 206 -3.72 -24.06 -19.58
C GLN A 206 -2.33 -24.68 -19.79
N GLN A 207 -1.32 -24.08 -19.18
CA GLN A 207 0.04 -24.56 -19.16
C GLN A 207 0.11 -25.91 -18.43
N THR A 208 0.87 -26.86 -18.98
CA THR A 208 1.12 -28.15 -18.34
C THR A 208 1.90 -27.95 -17.04
N LEU A 209 1.73 -28.88 -16.10
CA LEU A 209 2.56 -28.94 -14.91
C LEU A 209 4.06 -28.89 -15.28
N TYR A 210 4.83 -28.14 -14.50
CA TYR A 210 6.24 -27.80 -14.71
C TYR A 210 6.55 -26.88 -15.91
N GLY A 211 5.53 -26.44 -16.66
CA GLY A 211 5.69 -25.47 -17.74
C GLY A 211 5.83 -24.03 -17.24
N GLN A 212 6.43 -23.15 -18.07
CA GLN A 212 6.52 -21.72 -17.76
C GLN A 212 5.14 -21.09 -17.85
N CYS A 213 4.74 -20.40 -16.79
CA CYS A 213 3.44 -19.76 -16.64
C CYS A 213 3.54 -18.26 -16.33
N GLY A 214 4.74 -17.70 -16.31
CA GLY A 214 4.96 -16.29 -16.01
C GLY A 214 6.44 -15.92 -16.04
N GLY A 215 6.71 -14.67 -15.67
CA GLY A 215 8.03 -14.04 -15.77
C GLY A 215 8.04 -12.90 -16.79
N ALA A 216 8.92 -11.92 -16.59
CA ALA A 216 9.02 -10.76 -17.46
C ALA A 216 9.33 -11.19 -18.91
N GLY A 217 8.53 -10.66 -19.85
CA GLY A 217 8.61 -11.00 -21.28
C GLY A 217 7.94 -12.32 -21.69
N TRP A 218 7.33 -13.08 -20.78
CA TRP A 218 6.58 -14.29 -21.11
C TRP A 218 5.28 -13.96 -21.87
N THR A 219 5.07 -14.61 -23.01
CA THR A 219 3.89 -14.43 -23.88
C THR A 219 3.04 -15.68 -24.01
N GLY A 220 3.39 -16.76 -23.30
CA GLY A 220 2.66 -18.03 -23.31
C GLY A 220 1.54 -18.10 -22.25
N PRO A 221 0.96 -19.28 -22.02
CA PRO A 221 -0.16 -19.42 -21.09
C PRO A 221 0.25 -19.10 -19.66
N THR A 222 -0.62 -18.42 -18.92
CA THR A 222 -0.37 -17.97 -17.54
C THR A 222 -1.13 -18.76 -16.48
N THR A 223 -2.06 -19.60 -16.91
CA THR A 223 -2.85 -20.48 -16.04
C THR A 223 -2.33 -21.91 -16.12
N CYS A 224 -2.22 -22.60 -14.99
CA CYS A 224 -1.75 -23.98 -14.94
C CYS A 224 -2.92 -24.96 -15.03
N GLN A 225 -2.68 -26.13 -15.62
CA GLN A 225 -3.61 -27.25 -15.53
C GLN A 225 -3.73 -27.70 -14.08
N ALA A 226 -4.95 -27.96 -13.63
CA ALA A 226 -5.18 -28.52 -12.30
C ALA A 226 -4.45 -29.87 -12.15
N PRO A 227 -3.81 -30.15 -11.00
CA PRO A 227 -3.86 -29.39 -9.74
C PRO A 227 -2.83 -28.23 -9.63
N GLY A 228 -2.07 -27.93 -10.68
CA GLY A 228 -0.93 -27.03 -10.60
C GLY A 228 -1.28 -25.56 -10.37
N THR A 229 -0.38 -24.85 -9.68
CA THR A 229 -0.42 -23.40 -9.47
C THR A 229 0.83 -22.76 -10.06
N CYS A 230 0.68 -21.58 -10.67
CA CYS A 230 1.83 -20.84 -11.18
C CYS A 230 2.63 -20.24 -10.01
N LYS A 231 3.85 -20.72 -9.80
CA LYS A 231 4.75 -20.26 -8.73
C LYS A 231 5.91 -19.47 -9.32
N VAL A 232 6.09 -18.24 -8.84
CA VAL A 232 7.23 -17.40 -9.22
C VAL A 232 8.51 -18.02 -8.70
N GLN A 233 9.51 -18.19 -9.57
CA GLN A 233 10.86 -18.63 -9.19
C GLN A 233 11.82 -17.44 -9.18
N ASN A 234 11.69 -16.56 -10.18
CA ASN A 234 12.41 -15.31 -10.28
C ASN A 234 11.70 -14.34 -11.23
N GLN A 235 12.24 -13.12 -11.37
CA GLN A 235 11.67 -12.06 -12.19
C GLN A 235 11.41 -12.42 -13.66
N TRP A 236 12.14 -13.39 -14.24
CA TRP A 236 12.00 -13.81 -15.64
C TRP A 236 11.29 -15.15 -15.80
N TYR A 237 10.95 -15.83 -14.69
CA TYR A 237 10.47 -17.20 -14.74
C TYR A 237 9.51 -17.55 -13.61
N SER A 238 8.30 -18.01 -13.97
CA SER A 238 7.34 -18.65 -13.08
C SER A 238 6.96 -20.02 -13.66
N GLN A 239 6.78 -21.02 -12.80
CA GLN A 239 6.56 -22.40 -13.20
C GLN A 239 5.29 -22.98 -12.58
N CYS A 240 4.54 -23.76 -13.35
CA CYS A 240 3.43 -24.54 -12.82
C CYS A 240 3.96 -25.63 -11.91
N LEU A 241 3.60 -25.63 -10.63
CA LEU A 241 3.98 -26.68 -9.67
C LEU A 241 2.73 -27.31 -9.06
N PRO A 242 2.77 -28.61 -8.66
CA PRO A 242 1.65 -29.28 -8.01
C PRO A 242 1.14 -28.55 -6.77
#